data_AF-A0A946UZL9-F1
#
_entry.id   AF-A0A946UZL9-F1
#
_cell.length_a   1.000
_cell.length_b   1.000
_cell.length_c   1.000
_cell.angle_alpha   90.00
_cell.angle_beta   90.00
_cell.angle_gamma   90.00
#
_symmetry.space_group_name_H-M   'P 1'
#
loop_
_entity.id
_entity.type
_entity.pdbx_description
1 polymer ?
#
loop_
_entity_poly.entity_id
_entity_poly.type
_entity_poly.pdbx_seq_one_letter_code
_entity_poly.pdbx_strand_id
1 'polypeptide(L)'
;MIRTFLIGIILGAVAAAGALYAFPAVDQEREPSLVSVAPNGGNIEMFHVNVPMDRVLVGAPSEAGAVPDGLEWPDDASLVGVRTEMFKIRNARDSVVGIAARTTATRGDEDIIDWVLHLPARGSVFASMESNLREGGIRDGAIRSGSREFSSLGGSLTERWIADTSGDEDAPQGRIELQAIYRGQPERLADEQEAVE
;
A
#
# COMPACT_ATOMS: atom_id res chain seq x y z
N MET A 1 -53.63 -19.98 -4.03
CA MET A 1 -52.26 -19.78 -4.55
C MET A 1 -51.73 -18.36 -4.31
N ILE A 2 -52.44 -17.29 -4.69
CA ILE A 2 -51.94 -15.91 -4.47
C ILE A 2 -51.72 -15.54 -2.99
N ARG A 3 -52.57 -16.00 -2.07
CA ARG A 3 -52.42 -15.69 -0.64
C ARG A 3 -51.17 -16.31 -0.02
N THR A 4 -50.86 -17.56 -0.34
CA THR A 4 -49.65 -18.25 0.14
C THR A 4 -48.38 -17.64 -0.45
N PHE A 5 -48.44 -17.19 -1.71
CA PHE A 5 -47.35 -16.44 -2.34
C PHE A 5 -47.08 -15.10 -1.65
N LEU A 6 -48.12 -14.31 -1.36
CA LEU A 6 -47.99 -13.04 -0.64
C LEU A 6 -47.44 -13.22 0.78
N ILE A 7 -47.88 -14.26 1.49
CA ILE A 7 -47.33 -14.60 2.82
C ILE A 7 -45.83 -14.92 2.70
N GLY A 8 -45.43 -15.68 1.69
CA GLY A 8 -44.02 -16.00 1.45
C GLY A 8 -43.15 -14.75 1.20
N ILE A 9 -43.64 -13.79 0.41
CA ILE A 9 -42.92 -12.52 0.17
C ILE A 9 -42.76 -11.73 1.46
N ILE A 10 -43.83 -11.57 2.23
CA ILE A 10 -43.79 -10.82 3.49
C ILE A 10 -42.83 -11.50 4.47
N LEU A 11 -42.89 -12.84 4.59
CA LEU A 11 -41.99 -13.59 5.46
C LEU A 11 -40.53 -13.42 5.04
N GLY A 12 -40.25 -13.45 3.73
CA GLY A 12 -38.92 -13.22 3.19
C GLY A 12 -38.40 -11.81 3.46
N ALA A 13 -39.24 -10.79 3.28
CA ALA A 13 -38.88 -9.40 3.56
C ALA A 13 -38.60 -9.16 5.05
N VAL A 14 -39.40 -9.74 5.93
CA VAL A 14 -39.20 -9.67 7.39
C VAL A 14 -37.92 -10.38 7.79
N ALA A 15 -37.64 -11.57 7.24
CA ALA A 15 -36.40 -12.28 7.51
C ALA A 15 -35.17 -11.51 7.02
N ALA A 16 -35.23 -10.91 5.83
CA ALA A 16 -34.14 -10.08 5.30
C ALA A 16 -33.90 -8.82 6.14
N ALA A 17 -34.96 -8.13 6.57
CA ALA A 17 -34.84 -6.96 7.45
C ALA A 17 -34.28 -7.36 8.83
N GLY A 18 -34.72 -8.49 9.40
CA GLY A 18 -34.18 -9.04 10.63
C GLY A 18 -32.70 -9.40 10.51
N ALA A 19 -32.29 -9.97 9.37
CA ALA A 19 -30.89 -10.26 9.09
C ALA A 19 -30.05 -8.98 8.98
N LEU A 20 -30.52 -7.95 8.28
CA LEU A 20 -29.81 -6.66 8.19
C LEU A 20 -29.68 -5.96 9.56
N TYR A 21 -30.67 -6.11 10.43
CA TYR A 21 -30.64 -5.58 11.79
C TYR A 21 -29.67 -6.35 12.69
N ALA A 22 -29.69 -7.69 12.63
CA ALA A 22 -28.84 -8.54 13.44
C ALA A 22 -27.39 -8.59 12.96
N PHE A 23 -27.18 -8.43 11.65
CA PHE A 23 -25.88 -8.41 10.98
C PHE A 23 -25.73 -7.08 10.24
N PRO A 24 -25.43 -5.98 10.95
CA PRO A 24 -25.17 -4.70 10.31
C PRO A 24 -24.06 -4.91 9.27
N ALA A 25 -24.28 -4.39 8.05
CA ALA A 25 -23.23 -4.32 7.06
C ALA A 25 -22.03 -3.61 7.71
N VAL A 26 -20.86 -4.24 7.68
CA VAL A 26 -19.66 -3.70 8.33
C VAL A 26 -19.29 -2.40 7.63
N ASP A 27 -19.65 -1.28 8.24
CA ASP A 27 -19.07 0.01 7.92
C ASP A 27 -17.70 0.04 8.60
N GLN A 28 -16.70 -0.45 7.89
CA GLN A 28 -15.32 -0.35 8.37
C GLN A 28 -15.01 1.14 8.47
N GLU A 29 -14.71 1.64 9.66
CA GLU A 29 -14.22 3.00 9.85
C GLU A 29 -12.97 3.19 8.98
N ARG A 30 -13.02 4.16 8.06
CA ARG A 30 -11.95 4.43 7.10
C ARG A 30 -11.30 5.75 7.44
N GLU A 31 -10.06 5.68 7.85
CA GLU A 31 -9.25 6.87 8.07
C GLU A 31 -8.75 7.40 6.73
N PRO A 32 -8.97 8.69 6.42
CA PRO A 32 -8.50 9.27 5.18
C PRO A 32 -6.98 9.39 5.19
N SER A 33 -6.38 9.25 4.00
CA SER A 33 -5.02 9.74 3.80
C SER A 33 -5.00 11.27 3.85
N LEU A 34 -3.95 11.83 4.44
CA LEU A 34 -3.80 13.28 4.60
C LEU A 34 -2.96 13.83 3.43
N VAL A 35 -3.61 14.63 2.59
CA VAL A 35 -2.98 15.31 1.46
C VAL A 35 -2.62 16.73 1.84
N SER A 36 -1.40 17.13 1.49
CA SER A 36 -0.95 18.53 1.50
C SER A 36 -0.56 18.95 0.08
N VAL A 37 -0.63 20.24 -0.23
CA VAL A 37 -0.32 20.75 -1.56
C VAL A 37 1.14 21.19 -1.59
N ALA A 38 1.92 20.64 -2.53
CA ALA A 38 3.27 21.09 -2.81
C ALA A 38 3.26 22.48 -3.45
N PRO A 39 4.30 23.31 -3.26
CA PRO A 39 4.41 24.63 -3.89
C PRO A 39 4.32 24.62 -5.42
N ASN A 40 4.60 23.48 -6.07
CA ASN A 40 4.50 23.28 -7.51
C ASN A 40 3.15 22.71 -7.98
N GLY A 41 2.13 22.70 -7.12
CA GLY A 41 0.79 22.19 -7.45
C GLY A 41 0.66 20.66 -7.44
N GLY A 42 1.70 19.93 -7.02
CA GLY A 42 1.61 18.48 -6.75
C GLY A 42 0.93 18.18 -5.42
N ASN A 43 0.45 16.95 -5.25
CA ASN A 43 -0.09 16.46 -3.97
C ASN A 43 1.01 15.72 -3.21
N ILE A 44 1.27 16.10 -1.97
CA ILE A 44 2.20 15.42 -1.06
C ILE A 44 1.40 14.65 -0.03
N GLU A 45 1.73 13.37 0.12
CA GLU A 45 1.21 12.52 1.17
C GLU A 45 2.37 11.90 1.95
N MET A 46 2.23 11.93 3.27
CA MET A 46 3.20 11.34 4.20
C MET A 46 2.59 10.12 4.85
N PHE A 47 3.33 9.02 4.79
CA PHE A 47 3.00 7.78 5.47
C PHE A 47 4.15 7.33 6.34
N HIS A 48 3.84 6.46 7.30
CA HIS A 48 4.85 5.77 8.07
C HIS A 48 4.43 4.35 8.42
N VAL A 49 5.44 3.56 8.78
CA VAL A 49 5.33 2.18 9.26
C VAL A 49 6.14 2.09 10.55
N ASN A 50 5.53 1.67 11.65
CA ASN A 50 6.23 1.42 12.90
C ASN A 50 6.70 -0.05 12.94
N VAL A 51 8.01 -0.30 12.96
CA VAL A 51 8.58 -1.66 12.96
C VAL A 51 8.91 -2.08 14.40
N PRO A 52 8.52 -3.29 14.85
CA PRO A 52 7.85 -4.36 14.11
C PRO A 52 6.31 -4.31 14.12
N MET A 53 5.69 -3.40 14.89
CA MET A 53 4.25 -3.39 15.18
C MET A 53 3.31 -3.35 13.97
N ASP A 54 3.78 -2.78 12.87
CA ASP A 54 3.04 -2.68 11.63
C ASP A 54 3.40 -3.74 10.60
N ARG A 55 4.42 -4.58 10.86
CA ARG A 55 4.79 -5.70 9.99
C ARG A 55 3.73 -6.79 10.07
N VAL A 56 3.09 -7.05 8.95
CA VAL A 56 2.08 -8.10 8.75
C VAL A 56 2.74 -9.39 8.25
N LEU A 57 3.71 -9.25 7.34
CA LEU A 57 4.42 -10.37 6.76
C LEU A 57 5.89 -10.04 6.53
N VAL A 58 6.75 -11.04 6.71
CA VAL A 58 8.13 -11.08 6.22
C VAL A 58 8.36 -12.47 5.64
N GLY A 59 8.84 -12.53 4.41
CA GLY A 59 9.19 -13.76 3.73
C GLY A 59 10.41 -13.58 2.83
N ALA A 60 11.37 -14.49 2.97
CA ALA A 60 12.51 -14.65 2.06
C ALA A 60 12.92 -16.14 2.09
N PRO A 61 13.47 -16.71 1.00
CA PRO A 61 13.93 -18.08 1.01
C PRO A 61 14.99 -18.26 2.10
N SER A 62 14.88 -19.33 2.89
CA SER A 62 15.86 -19.73 3.92
C SER A 62 16.12 -18.72 5.06
N GLU A 63 15.30 -17.67 5.22
CA GLU A 63 15.43 -16.71 6.33
C GLU A 63 14.69 -17.21 7.59
N ALA A 64 15.39 -17.27 8.71
CA ALA A 64 14.78 -17.52 10.02
C ALA A 64 14.03 -16.25 10.48
N GLY A 65 12.79 -16.40 10.96
CA GLY A 65 11.96 -15.27 11.41
C GLY A 65 10.91 -14.80 10.40
N ALA A 66 10.43 -15.71 9.55
CA ALA A 66 9.23 -15.46 8.75
C ALA A 66 8.06 -15.07 9.67
N VAL A 67 7.30 -14.06 9.25
CA VAL A 67 6.09 -13.61 9.94
C VAL A 67 4.94 -13.77 8.95
N PRO A 68 3.80 -14.38 9.33
CA PRO A 68 3.55 -15.07 10.60
C PRO A 68 4.35 -16.36 10.78
N ASP A 69 4.44 -16.85 12.02
CA ASP A 69 5.10 -18.13 12.33
C ASP A 69 4.52 -19.28 11.50
N GLY A 70 5.40 -20.13 10.97
CA GLY A 70 5.00 -21.24 10.10
C GLY A 70 4.67 -20.86 8.66
N LEU A 71 4.89 -19.59 8.26
CA LEU A 71 4.87 -19.20 6.86
C LEU A 71 5.96 -19.95 6.09
N GLU A 72 5.56 -20.84 5.19
CA GLU A 72 6.47 -21.50 4.25
C GLU A 72 6.66 -20.61 3.02
N TRP A 73 7.90 -20.16 2.81
CA TRP A 73 8.26 -19.46 1.58
C TRP A 73 8.61 -20.49 0.49
N PRO A 74 8.24 -20.25 -0.79
CA PRO A 74 8.62 -21.16 -1.86
C PRO A 74 10.15 -21.33 -1.92
N ASP A 75 10.61 -22.58 -1.83
CA ASP A 75 12.01 -22.93 -2.00
C ASP A 75 12.33 -23.06 -3.49
N ASP A 76 12.40 -21.90 -4.15
CA ASP A 76 12.67 -21.78 -5.58
C ASP A 76 13.98 -21.01 -5.80
N ALA A 77 14.89 -21.59 -6.57
CA ALA A 77 16.18 -20.98 -6.90
C ALA A 77 16.03 -19.60 -7.60
N SER A 78 14.91 -19.35 -8.28
CA SER A 78 14.59 -18.06 -8.90
C SER A 78 14.24 -16.96 -7.90
N LEU A 79 13.94 -17.30 -6.65
CA LEU A 79 13.62 -16.36 -5.57
C LEU A 79 14.81 -16.11 -4.65
N VAL A 80 15.97 -16.72 -4.90
CA VAL A 80 17.19 -16.45 -4.11
C VAL A 80 17.52 -14.96 -4.16
N GLY A 81 17.74 -14.37 -2.98
CA GLY A 81 17.98 -12.92 -2.86
C GLY A 81 16.73 -12.06 -2.95
N VAL A 82 15.53 -12.65 -3.01
CA VAL A 82 14.25 -11.94 -2.93
C VAL A 82 13.72 -11.98 -1.51
N ARG A 83 13.39 -10.80 -0.99
CA ARG A 83 12.74 -10.58 0.30
C ARG A 83 11.50 -9.74 0.09
N THR A 84 10.37 -10.18 0.63
CA THR A 84 9.11 -9.45 0.62
C THR A 84 8.64 -9.19 2.04
N GLU A 85 8.26 -7.95 2.29
CA GLU A 85 7.68 -7.50 3.55
C GLU A 85 6.32 -6.87 3.29
N MET A 86 5.34 -7.12 4.15
CA MET A 86 4.05 -6.45 4.11
C MET A 86 3.81 -5.70 5.41
N PHE A 87 3.28 -4.49 5.30
CA PHE A 87 3.07 -3.58 6.40
C PHE A 87 1.66 -3.00 6.39
N LYS A 88 1.13 -2.68 7.58
CA LYS A 88 0.13 -1.62 7.72
C LYS A 88 0.83 -0.28 7.46
N ILE A 89 0.20 0.62 6.73
CA ILE A 89 0.69 1.99 6.55
C ILE A 89 -0.21 2.97 7.30
N ARG A 90 0.42 3.95 7.94
CA ARG A 90 -0.25 4.98 8.74
C ARG A 90 -0.09 6.35 8.11
N ASN A 91 -1.06 7.22 8.33
CA ASN A 91 -0.95 8.64 7.96
C ASN A 91 -0.20 9.43 9.05
N ALA A 92 0.01 10.74 8.82
CA ALA A 92 0.68 11.62 9.78
C ALA A 92 0.01 11.76 11.16
N ARG A 93 -1.24 11.27 11.34
CA ARG A 93 -1.94 11.21 12.64
C ARG A 93 -1.83 9.85 13.33
N ASP A 94 -0.97 8.97 12.82
CA ASP A 94 -0.75 7.61 13.30
C ASP A 94 -1.94 6.65 13.10
N SER A 95 -2.97 7.06 12.35
CA SER A 95 -4.09 6.18 11.96
C SER A 95 -3.68 5.27 10.79
N VAL A 96 -4.05 3.99 10.84
CA VAL A 96 -3.83 3.04 9.74
C VAL A 96 -4.77 3.39 8.58
N VAL A 97 -4.20 3.62 7.39
CA VAL A 97 -4.93 4.06 6.19
C VAL A 97 -4.84 3.07 5.02
N GLY A 98 -4.04 2.02 5.16
CA GLY A 98 -3.89 1.02 4.12
C GLY A 98 -2.84 -0.05 4.46
N ILE A 99 -2.41 -0.75 3.41
CA ILE A 99 -1.31 -1.70 3.47
C ILE A 99 -0.24 -1.34 2.44
N ALA A 100 0.98 -1.79 2.66
CA ALA A 100 2.03 -1.71 1.67
C ALA A 100 2.85 -2.99 1.63
N ALA A 101 3.33 -3.36 0.45
CA ALA A 101 4.31 -4.40 0.24
C ALA A 101 5.61 -3.78 -0.23
N ARG A 102 6.72 -4.17 0.39
CA ARG A 102 8.08 -3.80 0.02
C ARG A 102 8.79 -5.07 -0.44
N THR A 103 9.28 -5.09 -1.67
CA THR A 103 10.09 -6.19 -2.17
C THR A 103 11.50 -5.69 -2.42
N THR A 104 12.49 -6.43 -1.94
CA THR A 104 13.91 -6.25 -2.26
C THR A 104 14.38 -7.49 -2.96
N ALA A 105 14.99 -7.34 -4.13
CA ALA A 105 15.56 -8.43 -4.90
C ALA A 105 17.00 -8.09 -5.26
N THR A 106 17.94 -8.93 -4.87
CA THR A 106 19.36 -8.77 -5.26
C THR A 106 19.62 -9.51 -6.56
N ARG A 107 20.13 -8.83 -7.57
CA ARG A 107 20.53 -9.40 -8.87
C ARG A 107 21.98 -9.00 -9.17
N GLY A 108 22.92 -9.92 -8.95
CA GLY A 108 24.34 -9.60 -9.05
C GLY A 108 24.72 -8.62 -7.94
N ASP A 109 25.31 -7.48 -8.30
CA ASP A 109 25.70 -6.41 -7.38
C ASP A 109 24.64 -5.29 -7.27
N GLU A 110 23.46 -5.47 -7.86
CA GLU A 110 22.38 -4.48 -7.86
C GLU A 110 21.19 -4.96 -7.02
N ASP A 111 20.72 -4.09 -6.12
CA ASP A 111 19.46 -4.28 -5.40
C ASP A 111 18.31 -3.58 -6.12
N ILE A 112 17.24 -4.31 -6.38
CA ILE A 112 15.99 -3.77 -6.89
C ILE A 112 15.02 -3.68 -5.71
N ILE A 113 14.53 -2.48 -5.43
CA ILE A 113 13.58 -2.25 -4.35
C ILE A 113 12.30 -1.65 -4.92
N ASP A 114 11.19 -2.32 -4.67
CA ASP A 114 9.88 -1.90 -5.13
C ASP A 114 8.90 -1.79 -3.97
N TRP A 115 8.00 -0.81 -4.09
CA TRP A 115 6.90 -0.58 -3.18
C TRP A 115 5.56 -0.69 -3.91
N VAL A 116 4.62 -1.40 -3.31
CA VAL A 116 3.20 -1.35 -3.67
C VAL A 116 2.43 -0.82 -2.47
N LEU A 117 1.81 0.34 -2.60
CA LEU A 117 0.92 0.90 -1.58
C LEU A 117 -0.53 0.65 -2.02
N HIS A 118 -1.37 0.15 -1.12
CA HIS A 118 -2.80 -0.02 -1.37
C HIS A 118 -3.62 0.75 -0.33
N LEU A 119 -4.40 1.70 -0.84
CA LEU A 119 -5.31 2.56 -0.09
C LEU A 119 -6.76 2.17 -0.49
N PRO A 120 -7.50 1.43 0.34
CA PRO A 120 -8.74 0.74 -0.05
C PRO A 120 -9.78 1.59 -0.80
N ALA A 121 -9.90 2.87 -0.46
CA ALA A 121 -10.85 3.80 -1.08
C ALA A 121 -10.29 4.57 -2.30
N ARG A 122 -8.97 4.63 -2.46
CA ARG A 122 -8.31 5.53 -3.41
C ARG A 122 -7.60 4.81 -4.56
N GLY A 123 -7.15 3.58 -4.32
CA GLY A 123 -6.47 2.76 -5.31
C GLY A 123 -5.13 2.24 -4.80
N SER A 124 -4.26 1.88 -5.74
CA SER A 124 -2.91 1.41 -5.45
C SER A 124 -1.89 2.22 -6.22
N VAL A 125 -0.67 2.27 -5.68
CA VAL A 125 0.50 2.92 -6.28
C VAL A 125 1.62 1.91 -6.31
N PHE A 126 2.27 1.77 -7.46
CA PHE A 126 3.51 1.01 -7.59
C PHE A 126 4.66 1.99 -7.84
N ALA A 127 5.70 1.89 -7.02
CA ALA A 127 6.89 2.70 -7.09
C ALA A 127 8.13 1.80 -7.11
N SER A 128 9.12 2.22 -7.91
CA SER A 128 10.41 1.56 -7.98
C SER A 128 11.47 2.51 -7.46
N MET A 129 12.33 2.02 -6.58
CA MET A 129 13.28 2.81 -5.80
C MET A 129 14.70 2.65 -6.34
N GLU A 130 15.52 3.68 -6.14
CA GLU A 130 16.96 3.62 -6.34
C GLU A 130 17.60 2.66 -5.33
N SER A 131 18.59 1.88 -5.75
CA SER A 131 19.30 0.95 -4.85
C SER A 131 20.08 1.70 -3.76
N ASN A 132 20.76 2.77 -4.18
CA ASN A 132 21.66 3.56 -3.36
C ASN A 132 20.92 4.52 -2.42
N LEU A 133 21.42 4.61 -1.19
CA LEU A 133 21.00 5.64 -0.24
C LEU A 133 21.68 6.96 -0.59
N ARG A 134 20.92 8.05 -0.49
CA ARG A 134 21.42 9.43 -0.55
C ARG A 134 21.84 9.90 0.85
N GLU A 135 22.45 11.08 0.89
CA GLU A 135 22.80 11.75 2.15
C GLU A 135 21.56 11.88 3.06
N GLY A 136 21.72 11.56 4.34
CA GLY A 136 20.62 11.53 5.31
C GLY A 136 19.81 10.23 5.33
N GLY A 137 20.27 9.17 4.66
CA GLY A 137 19.63 7.84 4.71
C GLY A 137 18.30 7.78 3.95
N ILE A 138 18.13 8.67 2.97
CA ILE A 138 16.93 8.75 2.12
C ILE A 138 17.18 7.94 0.85
N ARG A 139 16.18 7.17 0.45
CA ARG A 139 16.13 6.51 -0.85
C ARG A 139 15.03 7.13 -1.68
N ASP A 140 15.37 7.55 -2.89
CA ASP A 140 14.40 8.11 -3.83
C ASP A 140 13.88 7.04 -4.77
N GLY A 141 12.67 7.24 -5.27
CA GLY A 141 12.01 6.36 -6.21
C GLY A 141 11.00 7.09 -7.07
N ALA A 142 10.59 6.42 -8.14
CA ALA A 142 9.62 6.93 -9.10
C ALA A 142 8.33 6.11 -9.03
N ILE A 143 7.20 6.80 -8.99
CA ILE A 143 5.89 6.18 -9.17
C ILE A 143 5.79 5.74 -10.63
N ARG A 144 5.62 4.43 -10.84
CA ARG A 144 5.61 3.81 -12.17
C ARG A 144 4.20 3.56 -12.68
N SER A 145 3.27 3.27 -11.78
CA SER A 145 1.86 3.07 -12.13
C SER A 145 0.96 3.29 -10.93
N GLY A 146 -0.33 3.51 -11.22
CA GLY A 146 -1.36 3.64 -10.21
C GLY A 146 -2.71 3.11 -10.71
N SER A 147 -3.65 2.93 -9.78
CA SER A 147 -5.04 2.57 -10.10
C SER A 147 -6.03 3.56 -9.50
N ARG A 148 -7.25 3.60 -10.04
CA ARG A 148 -8.33 4.53 -9.62
C ARG A 148 -7.84 5.98 -9.59
N GLU A 149 -7.80 6.64 -8.44
CA GLU A 149 -7.36 8.04 -8.28
C GLU A 149 -5.93 8.25 -8.78
N PHE A 150 -5.09 7.21 -8.70
CA PHE A 150 -3.68 7.27 -9.11
C PHE A 150 -3.44 6.89 -10.57
N SER A 151 -4.48 6.52 -11.32
CA SER A 151 -4.33 5.96 -12.68
C SER A 151 -3.69 6.92 -13.69
N SER A 152 -3.91 8.22 -13.54
CA SER A 152 -3.35 9.28 -14.38
C SER A 152 -2.22 10.06 -13.70
N LEU A 153 -1.77 9.60 -12.53
CA LEU A 153 -0.76 10.30 -11.74
C LEU A 153 0.62 9.66 -11.93
N GLY A 154 1.62 10.50 -12.18
CA GLY A 154 3.03 10.16 -12.00
C GLY A 154 3.54 10.75 -10.69
N GLY A 155 4.83 10.62 -10.44
CA GLY A 155 5.41 11.21 -9.25
C GLY A 155 6.66 10.51 -8.73
N SER A 156 6.97 10.80 -7.47
CA SER A 156 8.08 10.20 -6.74
C SER A 156 7.61 9.65 -5.41
N LEU A 157 8.31 8.62 -4.94
CA LEU A 157 8.19 8.09 -3.58
C LEU A 157 9.58 8.18 -2.96
N THR A 158 9.69 8.73 -1.76
CA THR A 158 10.93 8.66 -0.98
C THR A 158 10.73 7.77 0.24
N GLU A 159 11.76 7.03 0.61
CA GLU A 159 11.83 6.15 1.77
C GLU A 159 12.95 6.63 2.70
N ARG A 160 12.69 6.66 4.01
CA ARG A 160 13.72 6.93 5.04
C ARG A 160 13.51 6.05 6.26
N TRP A 161 14.58 5.44 6.76
CA TRP A 161 14.58 4.78 8.06
C TRP A 161 14.91 5.78 9.18
N ILE A 162 14.13 5.76 10.25
CA ILE A 162 14.40 6.51 11.47
C ILE A 162 14.41 5.52 12.64
N ALA A 163 15.58 5.32 13.24
CA ALA A 163 15.70 4.53 14.45
C ALA A 163 14.98 5.21 15.61
N ASP A 164 14.30 4.43 16.45
CA ASP A 164 13.84 4.98 17.72
C ASP A 164 14.97 5.02 18.74
N THR A 165 15.05 6.14 19.47
CA THR A 165 16.06 6.37 20.51
C THR A 165 15.42 6.63 21.88
N SER A 166 14.11 6.40 22.02
CA SER A 166 13.36 6.70 23.24
C SER A 166 13.76 5.82 24.43
N GLY A 167 14.24 4.60 24.17
CA GLY A 167 14.63 3.63 25.20
C GLY A 167 13.44 2.99 25.94
N ASP A 168 12.22 3.20 25.46
CA ASP A 168 11.02 2.55 25.96
C ASP A 168 10.90 1.13 25.41
N GLU A 169 10.63 0.15 26.27
CA GLU A 169 10.55 -1.27 25.90
C GLU A 169 9.34 -1.57 25.00
N ASP A 170 8.29 -0.75 25.09
CA ASP A 170 7.08 -0.86 24.27
C ASP A 170 7.14 -0.03 22.97
N ALA A 171 8.23 0.73 22.76
CA ALA A 171 8.38 1.56 21.57
C ALA A 171 8.81 0.75 20.33
N PRO A 172 8.43 1.19 19.12
CA PRO A 172 8.92 0.57 17.90
C PRO A 172 10.44 0.66 17.81
N GLN A 173 11.08 -0.36 17.26
CA GLN A 173 12.54 -0.36 17.00
C GLN A 173 12.96 0.80 16.09
N GLY A 174 12.02 1.23 15.23
CA GLY A 174 12.15 2.41 14.40
C GLY A 174 10.95 2.51 13.48
N ARG A 175 11.01 3.48 12.57
CA ARG A 175 9.97 3.73 11.60
C ARG A 175 10.53 3.91 10.20
N ILE A 176 9.80 3.38 9.23
CA ILE A 176 10.00 3.71 7.82
C ILE A 176 9.06 4.87 7.53
N GLU A 177 9.60 5.99 7.09
CA GLU A 177 8.84 7.11 6.58
C GLU A 177 8.80 7.04 5.06
N LEU A 178 7.60 7.24 4.51
CA LEU A 178 7.34 7.28 3.09
C LEU A 178 6.72 8.63 2.73
N GLN A 179 7.29 9.31 1.74
CA GLN A 179 6.70 10.55 1.21
C GLN A 179 6.40 10.37 -0.28
N ALA A 180 5.12 10.37 -0.62
CA ALA A 180 4.66 10.32 -2.00
C ALA A 180 4.37 11.75 -2.50
N ILE A 181 4.89 12.08 -3.68
CA ILE A 181 4.56 13.32 -4.38
C ILE A 181 3.91 12.95 -5.70
N TYR A 182 2.61 13.19 -5.81
CA TYR A 182 1.83 12.94 -7.02
C TYR A 182 1.75 14.18 -7.92
N ARG A 183 1.88 13.96 -9.22
CA ARG A 183 1.74 14.99 -10.25
C ARG A 183 0.87 14.44 -11.38
N GLY A 184 -0.04 15.25 -11.91
CA GLY A 184 -0.78 14.88 -13.11
C GLY A 184 0.18 14.59 -14.25
N GLN A 185 -0.01 13.48 -14.96
CA GLN A 185 0.71 13.28 -16.22
C GLN A 185 0.16 14.26 -17.26
N PRO A 186 1.01 14.99 -18.00
CA PRO A 186 0.53 15.73 -19.15
C PRO A 186 -0.16 14.74 -20.11
N GLU A 187 -1.31 15.12 -20.66
CA GLU A 187 -1.98 14.32 -21.68
C GLU A 187 -0.96 13.95 -22.75
N ARG A 188 -0.80 12.64 -22.97
CA ARG A 188 -0.01 12.14 -24.08
C ARG A 188 -0.81 12.49 -25.32
N LEU A 189 -0.52 13.63 -25.95
CA LEU A 189 -1.11 14.02 -27.23
C LEU A 189 -0.98 12.81 -28.14
N ALA A 190 -2.12 12.26 -28.57
CA ALA A 190 -2.12 11.17 -29.52
C ALA A 190 -1.43 11.68 -30.77
N ASP A 191 -0.31 11.05 -31.14
CA ASP A 191 0.30 11.22 -32.46
C ASP A 191 -0.65 10.59 -33.50
N GLU A 192 -1.77 11.25 -33.77
CA GLU A 192 -2.53 11.09 -35.01
C GLU A 192 -1.78 11.83 -36.11
N GLN A 193 -0.63 11.29 -36.52
CA GLN A 193 -0.19 11.44 -37.89
C GLN A 193 -0.67 10.20 -38.64
N GLU A 194 -1.93 10.29 -39.07
CA GLU A 194 -2.37 9.66 -40.31
C GLU A 194 -1.35 10.00 -41.41
N ALA A 195 -0.49 9.04 -41.73
CA ALA A 195 0.19 9.01 -43.03
C ALA A 195 -0.87 8.66 -44.08
N VAL A 196 -1.64 9.66 -44.49
CA VAL A 196 -2.43 9.66 -45.72
C VAL A 196 -1.77 10.64 -46.68
N GLU A 197 -0.84 10.10 -47.49
CA GLU A 197 -0.76 10.21 -48.97
C GLU A 197 0.58 9.65 -49.47
#